data_AF-A0A3M1T1F8-F1
#
_entry.id   AF-A0A3M1T1F8-F1
#
_cell.length_a   1.000
_cell.length_b   1.000
_cell.length_c   1.000
_cell.angle_alpha   90.00
_cell.angle_beta   90.00
_cell.angle_gamma   90.00
#
_symmetry.space_group_name_H-M   'P 1'
#
loop_
_entity.id
_entity.type
_entity.pdbx_description
1 polymer ?
#
loop_
_entity_poly.entity_id
_entity_poly.type
_entity_poly.pdbx_seq_one_letter_code
_entity_poly.pdbx_strand_id
1 'polypeptide(L)'
;MRAWRRGRRLPRPATAEGRTAVSPLRAPWLVAAWPEGGPVGVDAVRHLALALGATPLRQLDARGFVEPRGARAWRGLLVDPGGSSLLAWRDPDERRDLLLLAAEEAPTRRLWGYCERIAALAREFGAERVVALGGRPASGEPSERPAVHGAATSPALLGELEDAGVLAYDGRVPGLAGLLPAAVARRGLGACCLLVDLPFFAAEARNPAAMLALLERLGALSGHRFALASLREEAQEGTDRLRGLQERLARSMAVQISLRLEEDRSEASPDEDAPWLAPGDDEPVDPFPAAVEEETEPEPADDAFSEVEGELEGLLPAADVPPPALDDDPGPPCDPALRARIEALFRAARADRRRAYELKALLDEHGLFRAHEDRFLDLFSREAAARDLSAPADAAGHDADEEDEERTDP
;
A
#
# COMPACT_ATOMS: atom_id res chain seq x y z
N MET A 1 -12.64 -14.56 42.15
CA MET A 1 -11.24 -14.17 42.49
C MET A 1 -10.33 -15.33 42.95
N ARG A 2 -10.48 -16.58 42.45
CA ARG A 2 -9.59 -17.71 42.81
C ARG A 2 -9.40 -18.72 41.66
N ALA A 3 -8.84 -18.29 40.53
CA ALA A 3 -8.49 -19.22 39.44
C ALA A 3 -7.24 -18.85 38.62
N TRP A 4 -6.48 -17.82 39.02
CA TRP A 4 -5.37 -17.26 38.23
C TRP A 4 -3.97 -17.72 38.67
N ARG A 5 -3.86 -18.90 39.29
CA ARG A 5 -2.58 -19.45 39.77
C ARG A 5 -2.35 -20.86 39.25
N ARG A 6 -2.14 -21.04 37.95
CA ARG A 6 -1.35 -22.18 37.43
C ARG A 6 -0.58 -21.79 36.16
N GLY A 7 0.74 -21.65 36.32
CA GLY A 7 1.68 -22.27 35.38
C GLY A 7 2.06 -21.53 34.09
N ARG A 8 1.94 -20.20 33.99
CA ARG A 8 2.58 -19.48 32.87
C ARG A 8 3.45 -18.37 33.43
N ARG A 9 4.76 -18.52 33.27
CA ARG A 9 5.75 -17.49 33.62
C ARG A 9 5.38 -16.24 32.80
N LEU A 10 5.14 -15.13 33.49
CA LEU A 10 5.12 -13.82 32.85
C LEU A 10 6.45 -13.65 32.09
N PRO A 11 6.46 -13.08 30.87
CA PRO A 11 7.71 -12.58 30.30
C PRO A 11 8.30 -11.63 31.32
N ARG A 12 9.51 -11.93 31.79
CA ARG A 12 10.22 -11.05 32.73
C ARG A 12 10.36 -9.69 32.03
N PRO A 13 10.08 -8.56 32.71
CA PRO A 13 10.56 -7.29 32.21
C PRO A 13 12.07 -7.43 32.02
N ALA A 14 12.59 -7.03 30.86
CA ALA A 14 14.01 -7.08 30.55
C ALA A 14 14.76 -6.01 31.36
N THR A 15 14.68 -6.06 32.69
CA THR A 15 15.61 -5.39 33.58
C THR A 15 16.81 -6.29 33.76
N ALA A 16 17.72 -6.19 32.80
CA ALA A 16 19.13 -6.48 33.02
C ALA A 16 19.93 -5.86 31.88
N GLU A 17 20.67 -4.79 32.17
CA GLU A 17 21.95 -4.47 31.54
C GLU A 17 22.98 -5.58 31.86
N GLY A 18 22.57 -6.84 31.70
CA GLY A 18 23.44 -7.99 31.79
C GLY A 18 24.17 -8.07 30.47
N ARG A 19 25.47 -7.77 30.49
CA ARG A 19 26.41 -8.24 29.46
C ARG A 19 26.39 -9.77 29.52
N THR A 20 25.43 -10.40 28.85
CA THR A 20 25.56 -11.82 28.50
C THR A 20 26.85 -11.89 27.68
N ALA A 21 27.83 -12.64 28.16
CA ALA A 21 29.08 -12.82 27.45
C ALA A 21 28.76 -13.56 26.15
N VAL A 22 28.52 -12.80 25.08
CA VAL A 22 28.30 -13.34 23.75
C VAL A 22 29.66 -13.84 23.31
N SER A 23 29.83 -15.17 23.21
CA SER A 23 30.99 -15.74 22.53
C SER A 23 31.17 -15.02 21.19
N PRO A 24 32.39 -14.69 20.77
CA PRO A 24 32.61 -13.84 19.60
C PRO A 24 31.82 -14.38 18.39
N LEU A 25 31.17 -13.46 17.69
CA LEU A 25 30.52 -13.74 16.42
C LEU A 25 31.58 -13.74 15.32
N ARG A 26 31.40 -14.58 14.31
CA ARG A 26 32.31 -14.70 13.17
C ARG A 26 31.94 -13.67 12.11
N ALA A 27 32.78 -12.65 11.97
CA ALA A 27 32.68 -11.63 10.91
C ALA A 27 31.26 -11.04 10.76
N PRO A 28 30.55 -10.67 11.85
CA PRO A 28 29.11 -10.46 11.76
C PRO A 28 28.72 -9.30 10.84
N TRP A 29 27.56 -9.39 10.18
CA TRP A 29 26.91 -8.24 9.58
C TRP A 29 25.74 -7.78 10.43
N LEU A 30 25.61 -6.46 10.58
CA LEU A 30 24.42 -5.87 11.20
C LEU A 30 23.40 -5.53 10.11
N VAL A 31 22.27 -6.21 10.13
CA VAL A 31 21.09 -5.88 9.32
C VAL A 31 20.09 -5.19 10.22
N ALA A 32 19.76 -3.94 9.90
CA ALA A 32 18.91 -3.09 10.72
C ALA A 32 17.71 -2.58 9.94
N ALA A 33 16.55 -2.55 10.58
CA ALA A 33 15.34 -1.98 9.99
C ALA A 33 14.47 -1.26 11.02
N TRP A 34 13.77 -0.26 10.52
CA TRP A 34 12.75 0.54 11.22
C TRP A 34 11.50 0.60 10.35
N PRO A 35 10.32 0.87 10.94
CA PRO A 35 9.08 1.01 10.17
C PRO A 35 9.04 2.37 9.45
N GLU A 36 10.06 2.68 8.65
CA GLU A 36 10.15 3.87 7.80
C GLU A 36 9.88 3.49 6.34
N GLY A 37 8.91 4.18 5.73
CA GLY A 37 8.39 3.80 4.41
C GLY A 37 7.56 2.51 4.46
N GLY A 38 6.90 2.25 5.59
CA GLY A 38 6.11 1.04 5.83
C GLY A 38 6.83 -0.01 6.70
N PRO A 39 6.13 -1.08 7.10
CA PRO A 39 6.67 -2.11 7.99
C PRO A 39 7.64 -3.09 7.29
N VAL A 40 7.77 -3.03 5.96
CA VAL A 40 8.41 -4.07 5.13
C VAL A 40 9.83 -4.46 5.58
N GLY A 41 10.67 -3.48 5.94
CA GLY A 41 12.04 -3.75 6.37
C GLY A 41 12.07 -4.50 7.71
N VAL A 42 11.23 -4.07 8.66
CA VAL A 42 11.11 -4.71 9.99
C VAL A 42 10.53 -6.11 9.85
N ASP A 43 9.51 -6.27 9.01
CA ASP A 43 8.90 -7.57 8.73
C ASP A 43 9.90 -8.53 8.08
N ALA A 44 10.72 -8.06 7.14
CA ALA A 44 11.79 -8.86 6.54
C ALA A 44 12.82 -9.31 7.58
N VAL A 45 13.31 -8.41 8.44
CA VAL A 45 14.26 -8.76 9.52
C VAL A 45 13.65 -9.76 10.49
N ARG A 46 12.39 -9.56 10.90
CA ARG A 46 11.69 -10.47 11.81
C ARG A 46 11.44 -11.85 11.20
N HIS A 47 11.00 -11.88 9.94
CA HIS A 47 10.81 -13.13 9.20
C HIS A 47 12.12 -13.90 9.11
N LEU A 48 13.21 -13.22 8.73
CA LEU A 48 14.53 -13.83 8.66
C LEU A 48 15.00 -14.34 10.03
N ALA A 49 14.82 -13.56 11.09
CA ALA A 49 15.17 -13.97 12.45
C ALA A 49 14.44 -15.25 12.88
N LEU A 50 13.15 -15.38 12.57
CA LEU A 50 12.36 -16.58 12.85
C LEU A 50 12.84 -17.77 12.00
N ALA A 51 13.00 -17.58 10.70
CA ALA A 51 13.41 -18.62 9.75
C ALA A 51 14.80 -19.19 10.10
N LEU A 52 15.71 -18.35 10.58
CA LEU A 52 17.07 -18.72 10.96
C LEU A 52 17.17 -19.24 12.41
N GLY A 53 16.13 -19.11 13.23
CA GLY A 53 16.20 -19.43 14.65
C GLY A 53 17.14 -18.50 15.43
N ALA A 54 17.17 -17.21 15.07
CA ALA A 54 18.00 -16.22 15.72
C ALA A 54 17.65 -16.06 17.21
N THR A 55 18.67 -15.84 18.03
CA THR A 55 18.54 -15.76 19.49
C THR A 55 18.52 -14.30 19.95
N PRO A 56 17.60 -13.91 20.86
CA PRO A 56 17.60 -12.55 21.41
C PRO A 56 18.89 -12.23 22.16
N LEU A 57 19.49 -11.09 21.85
CA LEU A 57 20.79 -10.68 22.39
C LEU A 57 20.67 -9.48 23.34
N ARG A 58 19.98 -8.42 22.90
CA ARG A 58 19.87 -7.16 23.63
C ARG A 58 18.61 -6.40 23.22
N GLN A 59 17.96 -5.75 24.17
CA GLN A 59 16.97 -4.71 23.88
C GLN A 59 17.69 -3.35 23.93
N LEU A 60 17.63 -2.58 22.84
CA LEU A 60 18.14 -1.22 22.82
C LEU A 60 17.07 -0.25 23.29
N ASP A 61 17.36 0.49 24.36
CA ASP A 61 16.48 1.56 24.83
C ASP A 61 16.46 2.73 23.83
N ALA A 62 15.29 2.94 23.22
CA ALA A 62 15.00 3.99 22.26
C ALA A 62 14.14 5.14 22.84
N ARG A 63 13.76 5.11 24.13
CA ARG A 63 12.86 6.12 24.74
C ARG A 63 13.36 7.56 24.63
N GLY A 64 14.68 7.75 24.59
CA GLY A 64 15.30 9.07 24.37
C GLY A 64 15.22 9.59 22.93
N PHE A 65 14.76 8.77 21.97
CA PHE A 65 14.75 9.06 20.54
C PHE A 65 13.37 8.92 19.89
N VAL A 66 12.46 8.18 20.53
CA VAL A 66 11.07 8.03 20.12
C VAL A 66 10.22 9.04 20.89
N GLU A 67 9.21 9.61 20.22
CA GLU A 67 8.18 10.42 20.87
C GLU A 67 7.09 9.49 21.41
N PRO A 68 6.81 9.45 22.72
CA PRO A 68 5.85 8.51 23.28
C PRO A 68 4.43 8.74 22.75
N ARG A 69 3.89 7.77 22.00
CA ARG A 69 2.49 7.78 21.53
C ARG A 69 1.53 6.98 22.41
N GLY A 70 2.08 6.12 23.25
CA GLY A 70 1.32 5.20 24.10
C GLY A 70 2.12 3.94 24.38
N ALA A 71 1.52 2.98 25.09
CA ALA A 71 2.11 1.66 25.29
C ALA A 71 1.25 0.61 24.57
N ARG A 72 1.91 -0.39 23.96
CA ARG A 72 1.20 -1.50 23.33
C ARG A 72 0.62 -2.41 24.40
N ALA A 73 -0.66 -2.77 24.28
CA ALA A 73 -1.25 -3.81 25.10
C ALA A 73 -1.18 -5.16 24.36
N TRP A 74 -0.63 -6.19 24.99
CA TRP A 74 -0.67 -7.55 24.51
C TRP A 74 -1.39 -8.43 25.53
N ARG A 75 -2.56 -8.98 25.14
CA ARG A 75 -3.42 -9.81 26.00
C ARG A 75 -3.76 -9.13 27.35
N GLY A 76 -4.02 -7.82 27.30
CA GLY A 76 -4.34 -7.01 28.47
C GLY A 76 -3.13 -6.60 29.33
N LEU A 77 -1.90 -6.93 28.91
CA LEU A 77 -0.67 -6.51 29.57
C LEU A 77 0.00 -5.40 28.77
N LEU A 78 0.35 -4.31 29.44
CA LEU A 78 1.15 -3.25 28.83
C LEU A 78 2.58 -3.78 28.58
N VAL A 79 3.05 -3.57 27.36
CA VAL A 79 4.39 -3.88 26.90
C VAL A 79 5.14 -2.57 26.73
N ASP A 80 6.42 -2.56 27.11
CA ASP A 80 7.28 -1.40 26.92
C ASP A 80 7.36 -1.05 25.42
N PRO A 81 6.93 0.15 25.01
CA PRO A 81 6.90 0.56 23.60
C PRO A 81 8.29 0.82 23.01
N GLY A 82 9.31 1.05 23.83
CA GLY A 82 10.44 1.89 23.43
C GLY A 82 11.74 1.17 23.07
N GLY A 83 11.72 0.04 22.35
CA GLY A 83 12.98 -0.68 22.09
C GLY A 83 13.17 -1.27 20.70
N SER A 84 14.43 -1.32 20.30
CA SER A 84 14.87 -2.11 19.15
C SER A 84 15.45 -3.42 19.64
N SER A 85 14.92 -4.53 19.11
CA SER A 85 15.35 -5.87 19.47
C SER A 85 16.55 -6.23 18.62
N LEU A 86 17.68 -6.54 19.27
CA LEU A 86 18.86 -7.10 18.62
C LEU A 86 18.87 -8.61 18.84
N LEU A 87 18.89 -9.36 17.74
CA LEU A 87 19.02 -10.81 17.72
C LEU A 87 20.34 -11.20 17.05
N ALA A 88 20.87 -12.35 17.42
CA ALA A 88 22.05 -12.94 16.81
C ALA A 88 21.71 -14.29 16.20
N TRP A 89 22.13 -14.49 14.96
CA TRP A 89 22.16 -15.78 14.31
C TRP A 89 23.61 -16.15 13.98
N ARG A 90 23.96 -17.40 14.28
CA ARG A 90 25.25 -17.98 13.91
C ARG A 90 25.06 -18.81 12.67
N ASP A 91 25.86 -18.54 11.65
CA ASP A 91 25.78 -19.30 10.41
C ASP A 91 26.31 -20.73 10.63
N PRO A 92 25.49 -21.78 10.42
CA PRO A 92 25.94 -23.16 10.53
C PRO A 92 27.08 -23.51 9.56
N ASP A 93 27.17 -22.82 8.43
CA ASP A 93 28.24 -23.01 7.44
C ASP A 93 29.51 -22.22 7.79
N GLU A 94 29.53 -21.53 8.94
CA GLU A 94 30.64 -20.70 9.43
C GLU A 94 31.14 -19.66 8.42
N ARG A 95 30.29 -19.17 7.51
CA ARG A 95 30.65 -18.11 6.57
C ARG A 95 30.64 -16.77 7.28
N ARG A 96 29.50 -16.42 7.86
CA ARG A 96 29.25 -15.09 8.41
C ARG A 96 28.03 -15.04 9.33
N ASP A 97 28.23 -14.58 10.55
CA ASP A 97 27.12 -14.41 11.49
C ASP A 97 26.27 -13.18 11.15
N LEU A 98 25.01 -13.16 11.59
CA LEU A 98 24.10 -12.03 11.41
C LEU A 98 23.66 -11.47 12.75
N LEU A 99 23.76 -10.15 12.87
CA LEU A 99 23.10 -9.35 13.88
C LEU A 99 21.87 -8.73 13.24
N LEU A 100 20.70 -9.03 13.78
CA LEU A 100 19.41 -8.61 13.24
C LEU A 100 18.78 -7.61 14.20
N LEU A 101 18.67 -6.36 13.78
CA LEU A 101 18.04 -5.29 14.55
C LEU A 101 16.69 -4.94 13.94
N ALA A 102 15.63 -5.17 14.70
CA ALA A 102 14.26 -4.81 14.33
C ALA A 102 13.72 -3.82 15.36
N ALA A 103 13.36 -2.61 14.92
CA ALA A 103 12.73 -1.63 15.78
C ALA A 103 11.20 -1.79 15.80
N GLU A 104 10.60 -1.66 16.99
CA GLU A 104 9.14 -1.56 17.12
C GLU A 104 8.63 -0.20 16.62
N GLU A 105 9.36 0.87 16.95
CA GLU A 105 9.06 2.24 16.53
C GLU A 105 10.29 2.88 15.90
N ALA A 106 10.06 3.72 14.88
CA ALA A 106 11.11 4.55 14.32
C ALA A 106 11.39 5.73 15.28
N PRO A 107 12.65 6.02 15.63
CA PRO A 107 12.99 7.25 16.34
C PRO A 107 12.57 8.48 15.53
N THR A 108 12.06 9.49 16.22
CA THR A 108 11.53 10.73 15.63
C THR A 108 12.39 11.95 15.96
N ARG A 109 13.33 11.82 16.92
CA ARG A 109 14.20 12.90 17.38
C ARG A 109 15.62 12.40 17.60
N ARG A 110 16.59 13.32 17.50
CA ARG A 110 18.02 13.03 17.71
C ARG A 110 18.52 11.84 16.86
N LEU A 111 18.03 11.74 15.62
CA LEU A 111 18.28 10.61 14.71
C LEU A 111 19.77 10.29 14.57
N TRP A 112 20.59 11.32 14.39
CA TRP A 112 22.04 11.14 14.29
C TRP A 112 22.65 10.48 15.54
N GLY A 113 22.27 10.95 16.72
CA GLY A 113 22.73 10.36 17.99
C GLY A 113 22.25 8.92 18.18
N TYR A 114 21.08 8.58 17.66
CA TYR A 114 20.60 7.20 17.62
C TYR A 114 21.44 6.34 16.67
N CYS A 115 21.71 6.81 15.44
CA CYS A 115 22.61 6.14 14.50
C CYS A 115 24.01 5.94 15.08
N GLU A 116 24.55 6.91 15.84
CA GLU A 116 25.83 6.76 16.52
C GLU A 116 25.82 5.67 17.62
N ARG A 117 24.70 5.50 18.34
CA ARG A 117 24.52 4.38 19.28
C ARG A 117 24.50 3.04 18.55
N ILE A 118 23.81 2.95 17.42
CA ILE A 118 23.79 1.74 16.57
C ILE A 118 25.20 1.45 16.02
N ALA A 119 25.92 2.48 15.56
CA ALA A 119 27.28 2.32 15.06
C ALA A 119 28.26 1.89 16.17
N ALA A 120 28.09 2.37 17.40
CA ALA A 120 28.84 1.89 18.56
C ALA A 120 28.53 0.42 18.87
N LEU A 121 27.26 0.03 18.81
CA LEU A 121 26.82 -1.36 18.95
C LEU A 121 27.44 -2.27 17.87
N ALA A 122 27.42 -1.85 16.61
CA ALA A 122 28.03 -2.59 15.50
C ALA A 122 29.52 -2.86 15.77
N ARG A 123 30.25 -1.85 16.25
CA ARG A 123 31.67 -1.99 16.64
C ARG A 123 31.88 -2.88 17.87
N GLU A 124 31.00 -2.79 18.88
CA GLU A 124 31.06 -3.64 20.07
C GLU A 124 31.02 -5.12 19.72
N PHE A 125 30.18 -5.49 18.74
CA PHE A 125 30.07 -6.86 18.26
C PHE A 125 31.02 -7.21 17.11
N GLY A 126 31.91 -6.29 16.70
CA GLY A 126 32.87 -6.52 15.63
C GLY A 126 32.23 -6.68 14.25
N ALA A 127 31.12 -5.99 13.99
CA ALA A 127 30.44 -6.05 12.70
C ALA A 127 31.34 -5.51 11.58
N GLU A 128 31.46 -6.27 10.49
CA GLU A 128 32.26 -5.89 9.31
C GLU A 128 31.47 -5.01 8.34
N ARG A 129 30.14 -5.17 8.35
CA ARG A 129 29.23 -4.43 7.47
C ARG A 129 27.92 -4.11 8.17
N VAL A 130 27.33 -3.01 7.76
CA VAL A 130 25.99 -2.59 8.17
C VAL A 130 25.08 -2.45 6.96
N VAL A 131 23.91 -3.07 7.00
CA VAL A 131 22.89 -3.00 5.95
C VAL A 131 21.61 -2.47 6.57
N ALA A 132 21.12 -1.34 6.09
CA ALA A 132 19.81 -0.81 6.49
C ALA A 132 18.73 -1.23 5.49
N LEU A 133 17.63 -1.81 5.96
CA LEU A 133 16.49 -2.18 5.11
C LEU A 133 15.33 -1.21 5.31
N GLY A 134 14.66 -0.84 4.22
CA GLY A 134 13.50 0.05 4.25
C GLY A 134 12.58 -0.13 3.06
N GLY A 135 11.42 0.52 3.13
CA GLY A 135 10.48 0.63 2.01
C GLY A 135 10.57 2.01 1.37
N ARG A 136 10.18 2.08 0.10
CA ARG A 136 10.05 3.33 -0.64
C ARG A 136 8.73 3.33 -1.40
N PRO A 137 7.83 4.30 -1.14
CA PRO A 137 6.66 4.49 -1.99
C PRO A 137 7.08 4.75 -3.43
N ALA A 138 6.47 4.01 -4.35
CA ALA A 138 6.70 4.10 -5.78
C ALA A 138 5.37 4.14 -6.54
N SER A 139 5.37 4.86 -7.65
CA SER A 139 4.31 4.80 -8.65
C SER A 139 4.47 3.50 -9.42
N GLY A 140 3.40 2.72 -9.54
CA GLY A 140 3.41 1.45 -10.26
C GLY A 140 2.43 0.44 -9.70
N GLU A 141 2.16 -0.58 -10.50
CA GLU A 141 1.31 -1.70 -10.11
C GLU A 141 2.02 -2.62 -9.11
N PRO A 142 1.27 -3.30 -8.21
CA PRO A 142 1.77 -4.39 -7.40
C PRO A 142 2.49 -5.43 -8.26
N SER A 143 3.76 -5.63 -7.95
CA SER A 143 4.64 -6.56 -8.64
C SER A 143 5.02 -7.72 -7.73
N GLU A 144 5.09 -8.93 -8.30
CA GLU A 144 5.65 -10.12 -7.65
C GLU A 144 7.17 -10.00 -7.43
N ARG A 145 7.82 -9.09 -8.17
CA ARG A 145 9.26 -8.83 -8.12
C ARG A 145 9.51 -7.33 -8.04
N PRO A 146 9.20 -6.68 -6.91
CA PRO A 146 9.42 -5.25 -6.76
C PRO A 146 10.91 -4.93 -6.87
N ALA A 147 11.23 -3.79 -7.47
CA ALA A 147 12.60 -3.32 -7.60
C ALA A 147 13.19 -3.00 -6.23
N VAL A 148 14.48 -3.30 -6.07
CA VAL A 148 15.24 -2.94 -4.87
C VAL A 148 16.33 -1.97 -5.30
N HIS A 149 16.31 -0.81 -4.68
CA HIS A 149 17.29 0.25 -4.87
C HIS A 149 18.24 0.29 -3.70
N GLY A 150 19.45 0.82 -3.88
CA GLY A 150 20.42 0.89 -2.80
C GLY A 150 21.45 1.97 -2.99
N ALA A 151 21.92 2.49 -1.87
CA ALA A 151 23.05 3.39 -1.80
C ALA A 151 24.15 2.76 -0.93
N ALA A 152 25.40 3.00 -1.30
CA ALA A 152 26.56 2.47 -0.62
C ALA A 152 27.51 3.58 -0.18
N THR A 153 28.35 3.26 0.81
CA THR A 153 29.34 4.19 1.37
C THR A 153 30.70 4.14 0.67
N SER A 154 30.87 3.24 -0.31
CA SER A 154 32.06 3.16 -1.16
C SER A 154 31.71 2.66 -2.56
N PRO A 155 32.51 3.01 -3.60
CA PRO A 155 32.29 2.50 -4.96
C PRO A 155 32.40 0.98 -5.07
N ALA A 156 33.30 0.36 -4.30
CA ALA A 156 33.44 -1.10 -4.28
C ALA A 156 32.16 -1.77 -3.77
N LEU A 157 31.57 -1.24 -2.68
CA LEU A 157 30.33 -1.77 -2.14
C LEU A 157 29.14 -1.48 -3.06
N LEU A 158 29.16 -0.37 -3.82
CA LEU A 158 28.14 -0.11 -4.85
C LEU A 158 28.18 -1.19 -5.94
N GLY A 159 29.38 -1.57 -6.42
CA GLY A 159 29.52 -2.67 -7.37
C GLY A 159 28.98 -4.00 -6.82
N GLU A 160 29.22 -4.30 -5.54
CA GLU A 160 28.64 -5.49 -4.90
C GLU A 160 27.10 -5.45 -4.83
N LEU A 161 26.49 -4.26 -4.70
CA LEU A 161 25.04 -4.10 -4.75
C LEU A 161 24.51 -4.36 -6.17
N GLU A 162 25.16 -3.81 -7.18
CA GLU A 162 24.81 -4.01 -8.60
C GLU A 162 24.90 -5.49 -8.99
N ASP A 163 25.98 -6.18 -8.59
CA ASP A 163 26.16 -7.62 -8.78
C ASP A 163 25.06 -8.45 -8.10
N ALA A 164 24.53 -7.96 -6.97
CA ALA A 164 23.40 -8.58 -6.28
C ALA A 164 22.04 -8.27 -6.95
N GLY A 165 22.00 -7.45 -8.00
CA GLY A 165 20.80 -7.01 -8.71
C GLY A 165 20.04 -5.89 -8.00
N VAL A 166 20.75 -5.06 -7.22
CA VAL A 166 20.22 -3.85 -6.60
C VAL A 166 20.50 -2.66 -7.51
N LEU A 167 19.47 -1.86 -7.77
CA LEU A 167 19.59 -0.66 -8.59
C LEU A 167 20.25 0.47 -7.79
N ALA A 168 21.18 1.20 -8.39
CA ALA A 168 21.79 2.34 -7.72
C ALA A 168 20.72 3.42 -7.44
N TYR A 169 20.59 3.81 -6.18
CA TYR A 169 19.68 4.86 -5.76
C TYR A 169 20.33 6.23 -5.97
N ASP A 170 19.68 7.10 -6.73
CA ASP A 170 20.07 8.51 -6.88
C ASP A 170 19.17 9.43 -6.05
N GLY A 171 19.77 10.50 -5.52
CA GLY A 171 19.10 11.48 -4.68
C GLY A 171 19.21 11.22 -3.19
N ARG A 172 18.27 11.81 -2.42
CA ARG A 172 18.29 11.76 -0.95
C ARG A 172 17.63 10.48 -0.47
N VAL A 173 18.38 9.63 0.24
CA VAL A 173 17.81 8.52 1.02
C VAL A 173 17.22 9.08 2.33
N PRO A 174 15.90 8.96 2.57
CA PRO A 174 15.27 9.47 3.77
C PRO A 174 15.56 8.60 5.00
N GLY A 175 15.32 9.18 6.18
CA GLY A 175 15.25 8.42 7.43
C GLY A 175 16.56 7.75 7.86
N LEU A 176 16.43 6.73 8.69
CA LEU A 176 17.54 5.96 9.25
C LEU A 176 18.20 5.06 8.21
N ALA A 177 17.46 4.67 7.18
CA ALA A 177 18.01 3.93 6.04
C ALA A 177 19.17 4.70 5.38
N GLY A 178 19.07 6.03 5.27
CA GLY A 178 20.17 6.87 4.77
C GLY A 178 21.15 7.32 5.86
N LEU A 179 20.65 7.64 7.06
CA LEU A 179 21.47 8.20 8.13
C LEU A 179 22.39 7.16 8.79
N LEU A 180 21.94 5.91 8.97
CA LEU A 180 22.76 4.88 9.60
C LEU A 180 24.02 4.57 8.77
N PRO A 181 23.93 4.26 7.45
CA PRO A 181 25.13 4.05 6.65
C PRO A 181 26.08 5.25 6.68
N ALA A 182 25.56 6.47 6.61
CA ALA A 182 26.37 7.69 6.71
C ALA A 182 27.11 7.81 8.07
N ALA A 183 26.44 7.49 9.18
CA ALA A 183 27.03 7.52 10.51
C ALA A 183 28.09 6.42 10.70
N VAL A 184 27.86 5.23 10.14
CA VAL A 184 28.75 4.06 10.21
C VAL A 184 30.01 4.28 9.37
N ALA A 185 29.88 4.86 8.17
CA ALA A 185 31.00 5.17 7.29
C ALA A 185 32.05 6.06 7.95
N ARG A 186 31.61 7.05 8.74
CA ARG A 186 32.51 7.94 9.52
C ARG A 186 33.37 7.19 10.54
N ARG A 187 33.05 5.93 10.83
CA ARG A 187 33.78 5.05 11.75
C ARG A 187 34.60 3.97 11.03
N GLY A 188 34.72 4.07 9.71
CA GLY A 188 35.55 3.18 8.87
C GLY A 188 34.92 1.84 8.54
N LEU A 189 33.61 1.67 8.75
CA LEU A 189 32.88 0.45 8.43
C LEU A 189 32.13 0.61 7.11
N GLY A 190 32.15 -0.44 6.28
CA GLY A 190 31.35 -0.48 5.07
C GLY A 190 29.87 -0.57 5.41
N ALA A 191 29.06 0.29 4.80
CA ALA A 191 27.62 0.28 4.99
C ALA A 191 26.84 0.62 3.72
N CYS A 192 25.63 0.10 3.64
CA CYS A 192 24.69 0.34 2.55
C CYS A 192 23.24 0.31 3.05
N CYS A 193 22.32 0.74 2.19
CA CYS A 193 20.90 0.54 2.38
C CYS A 193 20.27 -0.21 1.21
N LEU A 194 19.20 -0.95 1.49
CA LEU A 194 18.32 -1.58 0.52
C LEU A 194 16.91 -1.03 0.72
N LEU A 195 16.34 -0.42 -0.32
CA LEU A 195 15.03 0.21 -0.35
C LEU A 195 14.18 -0.50 -1.40
N VAL A 196 13.13 -1.18 -0.97
CA VAL A 196 12.23 -1.87 -1.90
C VAL A 196 11.06 -0.99 -2.29
N ASP A 197 10.70 -1.05 -3.56
CA ASP A 197 9.55 -0.33 -4.08
C ASP A 197 8.24 -0.92 -3.55
N LEU A 198 7.39 -0.04 -3.05
CA LEU A 198 6.07 -0.36 -2.52
C LEU A 198 5.01 0.44 -3.28
N PRO A 199 3.87 -0.16 -3.63
CA PRO A 199 2.75 0.59 -4.20
C PRO A 199 2.34 1.71 -3.23
N PHE A 200 2.30 2.95 -3.70
CA PHE A 200 2.09 4.12 -2.83
C PHE A 200 0.81 4.03 -1.98
N PHE A 201 -0.27 3.45 -2.53
CA PHE A 201 -1.55 3.29 -1.85
C PHE A 201 -1.54 2.20 -0.76
N ALA A 202 -0.51 1.36 -0.73
CA ALA A 202 -0.38 0.21 0.16
C ALA A 202 0.99 0.16 0.86
N ALA A 203 1.66 1.31 1.03
CA ALA A 203 2.98 1.37 1.66
C ALA A 203 2.98 0.84 3.10
N GLU A 204 1.88 1.04 3.84
CA GLU A 204 1.72 0.56 5.22
C GLU A 204 1.21 -0.89 5.32
N ALA A 205 0.79 -1.49 4.20
CA ALA A 205 0.30 -2.86 4.18
C ALA A 205 1.47 -3.85 4.26
N ARG A 206 1.21 -5.03 4.84
CA ARG A 206 2.15 -6.14 4.77
C ARG A 206 2.34 -6.56 3.31
N ASN A 207 3.58 -6.57 2.85
CA ASN A 207 3.93 -6.91 1.47
C ASN A 207 4.98 -8.03 1.41
N PRO A 208 4.56 -9.31 1.33
CA PRO A 208 5.49 -10.44 1.30
C PRO A 208 6.39 -10.47 0.05
N ALA A 209 5.93 -9.97 -1.10
CA ALA A 209 6.75 -9.86 -2.32
C ALA A 209 7.91 -8.88 -2.12
N ALA A 210 7.66 -7.74 -1.46
CA ALA A 210 8.69 -6.77 -1.13
C ALA A 210 9.66 -7.28 -0.06
N MET A 211 9.17 -8.00 0.95
CA MET A 211 10.02 -8.70 1.92
C MET A 211 10.94 -9.72 1.23
N LEU A 212 10.37 -10.53 0.33
CA LEU A 212 11.09 -11.54 -0.44
C LEU A 212 12.22 -10.90 -1.25
N ALA A 213 11.93 -9.82 -1.99
CA ALA A 213 12.92 -9.12 -2.79
C ALA A 213 14.09 -8.59 -1.93
N LEU A 214 13.81 -7.96 -0.77
CA LEU A 214 14.86 -7.53 0.16
C LEU A 214 15.73 -8.69 0.65
N LEU A 215 15.11 -9.81 1.05
CA LEU A 215 15.84 -10.96 1.59
C LEU A 215 16.66 -11.69 0.54
N GLU A 216 16.19 -11.76 -0.71
CA GLU A 216 16.96 -12.32 -1.82
C GLU A 216 18.20 -11.47 -2.14
N ARG A 217 18.07 -10.15 -2.17
CA ARG A 217 19.21 -9.22 -2.35
C ARG A 217 20.18 -9.28 -1.19
N LEU A 218 19.68 -9.32 0.04
CA LEU A 218 20.50 -9.49 1.23
C LEU A 218 21.26 -10.83 1.20
N GLY A 219 20.60 -11.92 0.79
CA GLY A 219 21.21 -13.25 0.65
C GLY A 219 22.34 -13.25 -0.37
N ALA A 220 22.08 -12.69 -1.56
CA ALA A 220 23.08 -12.52 -2.61
C ALA A 220 24.29 -11.71 -2.13
N LEU A 221 24.05 -10.54 -1.51
CA LEU A 221 25.10 -9.66 -1.00
C LEU A 221 25.93 -10.33 0.11
N SER A 222 25.27 -11.02 1.04
CA SER A 222 25.93 -11.63 2.19
C SER A 222 26.52 -13.02 1.92
N GLY A 223 26.25 -13.60 0.75
CA GLY A 223 26.69 -14.95 0.38
C GLY A 223 25.90 -16.08 1.06
N HIS A 224 24.72 -15.78 1.59
CA HIS A 224 23.83 -16.74 2.25
C HIS A 224 22.72 -17.22 1.32
N ARG A 225 22.28 -18.46 1.54
CA ARG A 225 21.08 -19.02 0.91
C ARG A 225 19.99 -19.20 1.96
N PHE A 226 19.08 -18.23 2.04
CA PHE A 226 17.95 -18.28 2.97
C PHE A 226 16.84 -19.20 2.44
N ALA A 227 16.21 -19.95 3.34
CA ALA A 227 15.06 -20.80 3.04
C ALA A 227 13.78 -19.95 2.96
N LEU A 228 13.49 -19.39 1.79
CA LEU A 228 12.38 -18.44 1.57
C LEU A 228 11.15 -19.06 0.88
N ALA A 229 11.00 -20.39 0.89
CA ALA A 229 9.94 -21.08 0.14
C ALA A 229 8.53 -20.63 0.55
N SER A 230 8.22 -20.62 1.85
CA SER A 230 6.90 -20.17 2.34
C SER A 230 6.64 -18.70 2.03
N LEU A 231 7.67 -17.85 2.09
CA LEU A 231 7.54 -16.44 1.77
C LEU A 231 7.23 -16.20 0.29
N ARG A 232 7.73 -17.06 -0.61
CA ARG A 232 7.39 -17.00 -2.04
C ARG A 232 5.92 -17.33 -2.30
N GLU A 233 5.37 -18.31 -1.61
CA GLU A 233 3.95 -18.64 -1.69
C GLU A 233 3.10 -17.46 -1.19
N GLU A 234 3.44 -16.88 -0.03
CA GLU A 234 2.78 -15.69 0.51
C GLU A 234 2.89 -14.47 -0.42
N ALA A 235 3.99 -14.33 -1.15
CA ALA A 235 4.22 -13.23 -2.09
C ALA A 235 3.26 -13.27 -3.29
N GLN A 236 2.99 -14.47 -3.82
CA GLN A 236 2.03 -14.63 -4.91
C GLN A 236 0.63 -14.18 -4.46
N GLU A 237 0.13 -14.77 -3.37
CA GLU A 237 -1.19 -14.44 -2.85
C GLU A 237 -1.33 -12.97 -2.45
N GLY A 238 -0.28 -12.40 -1.84
CA GLY A 238 -0.26 -11.00 -1.43
C GLY A 238 -0.33 -10.05 -2.61
N THR A 239 0.36 -10.37 -3.72
CA THR A 239 0.38 -9.52 -4.92
C THR A 239 -1.00 -9.49 -5.58
N ASP A 240 -1.66 -10.64 -5.72
CA ASP A 240 -3.01 -10.70 -6.30
C ASP A 240 -4.04 -9.92 -5.46
N ARG A 241 -3.93 -9.99 -4.13
CA ARG A 241 -4.77 -9.18 -3.22
C ARG A 241 -4.53 -7.67 -3.41
N LEU A 242 -3.27 -7.25 -3.52
CA LEU A 242 -2.94 -5.83 -3.74
C LEU A 242 -3.43 -5.34 -5.10
N ARG A 243 -3.35 -6.16 -6.15
CA ARG A 243 -3.87 -5.84 -7.49
C ARG A 243 -5.38 -5.61 -7.45
N GLY A 244 -6.13 -6.52 -6.83
CA GLY A 244 -7.58 -6.36 -6.65
C GLY A 244 -7.96 -5.11 -5.84
N LEU A 245 -7.16 -4.75 -4.82
CA LEU A 245 -7.35 -3.49 -4.08
C LEU A 245 -7.12 -2.26 -4.97
N GLN A 246 -6.07 -2.26 -5.78
CA GLN A 246 -5.81 -1.18 -6.74
C GLN A 246 -6.96 -1.02 -7.74
N GLU A 247 -7.45 -2.12 -8.31
CA GLU A 247 -8.58 -2.12 -9.25
C GLU A 247 -9.85 -1.54 -8.60
N ARG A 248 -10.14 -1.92 -7.34
CA ARG A 248 -11.26 -1.34 -6.58
C ARG A 248 -11.10 0.16 -6.33
N LEU A 249 -9.90 0.58 -5.93
CA LEU A 249 -9.57 2.00 -5.73
C LEU A 249 -9.73 2.79 -7.03
N ALA A 250 -9.20 2.28 -8.15
CA ALA A 250 -9.29 2.91 -9.46
C ALA A 250 -10.76 3.03 -9.92
N ARG A 251 -11.56 1.98 -9.74
CA ARG A 251 -13.02 2.02 -10.03
C ARG A 251 -13.71 3.08 -9.16
N SER A 252 -13.42 3.13 -7.87
CA SER A 252 -14.01 4.12 -6.95
C SER A 252 -13.65 5.55 -7.31
N MET A 253 -12.38 5.81 -7.62
CA MET A 253 -11.92 7.13 -8.08
C MET A 253 -12.56 7.53 -9.41
N ALA A 254 -12.67 6.63 -10.38
CA ALA A 254 -13.31 6.91 -11.66
C ALA A 254 -14.78 7.31 -11.49
N VAL A 255 -15.50 6.66 -10.58
CA VAL A 255 -16.89 7.04 -10.24
C VAL A 255 -16.95 8.40 -9.57
N GLN A 256 -16.06 8.69 -8.61
CA GLN A 256 -16.00 10.01 -7.96
C GLN A 256 -15.70 11.14 -8.95
N ILE A 257 -14.75 10.93 -9.87
CA ILE A 257 -14.43 11.89 -10.93
C ILE A 257 -15.63 12.09 -11.84
N SER A 258 -16.31 11.00 -12.23
CA SER A 258 -17.53 11.08 -13.07
C SER A 258 -18.64 11.88 -12.40
N LEU A 259 -18.91 11.61 -11.12
CA LEU A 259 -19.92 12.33 -10.33
C LEU A 259 -19.60 13.82 -10.23
N ARG A 260 -18.33 14.17 -9.97
CA ARG A 260 -17.90 15.57 -9.89
C ARG A 260 -18.04 16.32 -11.22
N LEU A 261 -17.66 15.68 -12.33
CA LEU A 261 -17.85 16.25 -13.66
C LEU A 261 -19.34 16.42 -14.04
N GLU A 262 -20.22 15.56 -13.54
CA GLU A 262 -21.67 15.69 -13.72
C GLU A 262 -22.25 16.82 -12.85
N GLU A 263 -21.77 16.99 -11.61
CA GLU A 263 -22.10 18.14 -10.74
C GLU A 263 -21.72 19.46 -11.42
N ASP A 264 -20.48 19.59 -11.89
CA ASP A 264 -19.99 20.79 -12.58
C ASP A 264 -20.81 21.12 -13.84
N ARG A 265 -21.25 20.11 -14.61
CA ARG A 265 -22.12 20.29 -15.78
C ARG A 265 -23.55 20.71 -15.42
N SER A 266 -24.07 20.21 -14.29
CA SER A 266 -25.40 20.59 -13.81
C SER A 266 -25.41 22.04 -13.31
N GLU A 267 -24.33 22.50 -12.68
CA GLU A 267 -24.16 23.90 -12.24
C GLU A 267 -23.86 24.85 -13.41
N ALA A 268 -23.21 24.37 -14.48
CA ALA A 268 -22.92 25.13 -15.69
C ALA A 268 -24.08 25.23 -16.70
N SER A 269 -25.28 24.71 -16.39
CA SER A 269 -26.47 25.01 -17.21
C SER A 269 -26.77 26.50 -17.11
N PRO A 270 -26.68 27.27 -18.21
CA PRO A 270 -26.86 28.70 -18.14
C PRO A 270 -28.30 29.00 -17.72
N ASP A 271 -28.46 29.90 -16.76
CA ASP A 271 -29.76 30.49 -16.42
C ASP A 271 -30.52 30.82 -17.72
N GLU A 272 -31.65 30.14 -17.97
CA GLU A 272 -32.57 30.47 -19.06
C GLU A 272 -33.26 31.84 -18.85
N ASP A 273 -32.83 32.62 -17.84
CA ASP A 273 -33.28 33.97 -17.53
C ASP A 273 -32.24 35.05 -17.91
N ALA A 274 -31.41 34.82 -18.93
CA ALA A 274 -30.70 35.92 -19.59
C ALA A 274 -31.71 36.78 -20.38
N PRO A 275 -31.87 38.09 -20.08
CA PRO A 275 -32.80 38.94 -20.80
C PRO A 275 -32.40 39.03 -22.28
N TRP A 276 -33.32 38.67 -23.17
CA TRP A 276 -33.20 38.87 -24.62
C TRP A 276 -32.72 40.29 -24.96
N LEU A 277 -31.44 40.44 -25.33
CA LEU A 277 -30.97 41.61 -26.06
C LEU A 277 -31.41 41.45 -27.51
N ALA A 278 -32.38 42.28 -27.91
CA ALA A 278 -32.87 42.36 -29.27
C ALA A 278 -31.74 42.72 -30.26
N PRO A 279 -31.75 42.19 -31.50
CA PRO A 279 -30.77 42.54 -32.51
C PRO A 279 -31.06 43.95 -33.04
N GLY A 280 -30.07 44.84 -32.96
CA GLY A 280 -30.14 46.20 -33.51
C GLY A 280 -28.83 46.57 -34.22
N ASP A 281 -28.95 46.60 -35.55
CA ASP A 281 -28.27 47.45 -36.53
C ASP A 281 -26.76 47.30 -36.80
N ASP A 282 -26.49 46.62 -37.92
CA ASP A 282 -25.62 46.99 -39.06
C ASP A 282 -24.31 47.76 -38.80
N GLU A 283 -23.18 47.08 -39.04
CA GLU A 283 -22.04 47.66 -39.78
C GLU A 283 -21.54 46.68 -40.87
N PRO A 284 -21.25 47.15 -42.09
CA PRO A 284 -20.85 46.28 -43.20
C PRO A 284 -19.35 45.99 -43.15
N VAL A 285 -18.98 44.71 -43.22
CA VAL A 285 -17.60 44.28 -43.47
C VAL A 285 -17.57 43.53 -44.80
N ASP A 286 -16.73 43.99 -45.73
CA ASP A 286 -16.45 43.36 -47.03
C ASP A 286 -15.01 43.72 -47.44
N PRO A 287 -14.32 42.99 -48.36
CA PRO A 287 -14.12 41.54 -48.49
C PRO A 287 -12.64 41.11 -48.71
N PHE A 288 -12.44 39.78 -48.71
CA PHE A 288 -11.44 38.94 -49.43
C PHE A 288 -10.13 38.47 -48.73
N PRO A 289 -9.49 37.36 -49.19
CA PRO A 289 -9.98 36.18 -49.94
C PRO A 289 -9.47 34.80 -49.44
N ALA A 290 -10.33 33.78 -49.62
CA ALA A 290 -10.11 32.43 -50.17
C ALA A 290 -8.96 31.48 -49.73
N ALA A 291 -9.35 30.18 -49.72
CA ALA A 291 -8.58 28.93 -49.81
C ALA A 291 -8.21 28.33 -48.43
N VAL A 292 -8.45 27.06 -48.08
CA VAL A 292 -8.65 25.80 -48.82
C VAL A 292 -9.47 24.84 -47.93
N GLU A 293 -10.41 24.09 -48.50
CA GLU A 293 -10.95 22.87 -47.89
C GLU A 293 -9.93 21.73 -48.09
N GLU A 294 -9.50 21.06 -47.02
CA GLU A 294 -9.08 19.67 -47.13
C GLU A 294 -9.34 18.93 -45.81
N GLU A 295 -10.23 17.96 -45.89
CA GLU A 295 -10.59 17.00 -44.85
C GLU A 295 -9.36 16.18 -44.46
N THR A 296 -9.12 15.99 -43.16
CA THR A 296 -8.20 14.97 -42.66
C THR A 296 -8.88 14.18 -41.55
N GLU A 297 -9.02 12.88 -41.80
CA GLU A 297 -9.59 11.87 -40.92
C GLU A 297 -8.81 11.79 -39.58
N PRO A 298 -9.46 11.51 -38.44
CA PRO A 298 -8.74 11.28 -37.18
C PRO A 298 -8.22 9.84 -37.08
N GLU A 299 -6.89 9.71 -36.99
CA GLU A 299 -6.15 8.52 -36.54
C GLU A 299 -6.38 8.28 -35.00
N PRO A 300 -6.14 7.06 -34.49
CA PRO A 300 -6.79 6.55 -33.30
C PRO A 300 -6.26 7.12 -31.97
N ALA A 301 -7.18 7.20 -31.00
CA ALA A 301 -6.95 7.66 -29.65
C ALA A 301 -6.08 6.69 -28.84
N ASP A 302 -4.79 7.01 -28.68
CA ASP A 302 -3.93 6.43 -27.62
C ASP A 302 -3.17 7.50 -26.80
N ASP A 303 -3.33 8.80 -27.08
CA ASP A 303 -2.57 9.88 -26.40
C ASP A 303 -3.38 10.71 -25.37
N ALA A 304 -4.59 10.28 -24.99
CA ALA A 304 -5.41 11.01 -24.01
C ALA A 304 -4.96 10.84 -22.54
N PHE A 305 -3.91 10.05 -22.27
CA PHE A 305 -3.43 9.80 -20.90
C PHE A 305 -2.28 10.72 -20.46
N SER A 306 -1.56 11.39 -21.37
CA SER A 306 -0.42 12.25 -20.97
C SER A 306 -0.82 13.68 -20.59
N GLU A 307 -1.89 14.22 -21.19
CA GLU A 307 -2.32 15.61 -20.90
C GLU A 307 -3.12 15.73 -19.60
N VAL A 308 -3.72 14.65 -19.10
CA VAL A 308 -4.42 14.62 -17.81
C VAL A 308 -3.44 14.48 -16.62
N GLU A 309 -2.20 14.06 -16.90
CA GLU A 309 -1.17 13.81 -15.88
C GLU A 309 -0.60 15.11 -15.28
N GLY A 310 -0.58 16.21 -16.05
CA GLY A 310 -0.10 17.52 -15.60
C GLY A 310 -1.07 18.28 -14.69
N GLU A 311 -2.38 18.04 -14.81
CA GLU A 311 -3.40 18.73 -14.00
C GLU A 311 -3.74 17.99 -12.70
N LEU A 312 -3.41 16.69 -12.59
CA LEU A 312 -3.68 15.88 -11.40
C LEU A 312 -2.76 16.20 -10.20
N GLU A 313 -1.60 16.80 -10.44
CA GLU A 313 -0.63 17.13 -9.37
C GLU A 313 -1.05 18.35 -8.53
N GLY A 314 -1.96 19.19 -9.05
CA GLY A 314 -2.48 20.39 -8.37
C GLY A 314 -3.77 20.19 -7.57
N LEU A 315 -4.45 19.05 -7.71
CA LEU A 315 -5.80 18.81 -7.15
C LEU A 315 -5.84 17.87 -5.94
N LEU A 316 -4.69 17.34 -5.51
CA LEU A 316 -4.62 16.52 -4.30
C LEU A 316 -4.68 17.41 -3.05
N PRO A 317 -5.72 17.29 -2.19
CA PRO A 317 -5.75 18.03 -0.93
C PRO A 317 -4.58 17.60 -0.03
N ALA A 318 -4.03 18.56 0.70
CA ALA A 318 -3.01 18.33 1.72
C ALA A 318 -3.45 17.20 2.68
N ALA A 319 -2.55 16.25 2.87
CA ALA A 319 -2.73 15.06 3.69
C ALA A 319 -3.20 15.38 5.11
N ASP A 320 -4.45 15.03 5.43
CA ASP A 320 -4.89 14.85 6.81
C ASP A 320 -6.00 13.78 6.95
N VAL A 321 -6.12 12.87 5.98
CA VAL A 321 -7.01 11.71 6.08
C VAL A 321 -6.17 10.47 6.44
N PRO A 322 -6.27 9.92 7.66
CA PRO A 322 -5.59 8.68 7.98
C PRO A 322 -6.15 7.54 7.10
N PRO A 323 -5.30 6.63 6.58
CA PRO A 323 -5.76 5.51 5.78
C PRO A 323 -6.72 4.65 6.63
N PRO A 324 -7.88 4.22 6.08
CA PRO A 324 -8.85 3.48 6.87
C PRO A 324 -8.31 2.09 7.21
N ALA A 325 -8.47 1.70 8.48
CA ALA A 325 -8.13 0.38 8.97
C ALA A 325 -8.98 -0.72 8.30
N LEU A 326 -8.35 -1.86 8.04
CA LEU A 326 -8.97 -3.08 7.53
C LEU A 326 -9.71 -3.80 8.67
N ASP A 327 -11.00 -3.48 8.85
CA ASP A 327 -11.92 -4.29 9.63
C ASP A 327 -13.08 -4.74 8.71
N ASP A 328 -13.18 -6.05 8.48
CA ASP A 328 -14.34 -6.69 7.85
C ASP A 328 -15.50 -6.73 8.87
N ASP A 329 -16.16 -5.60 9.09
CA ASP A 329 -17.39 -5.53 9.89
C ASP A 329 -18.60 -5.79 8.96
N PRO A 330 -19.35 -6.88 9.15
CA PRO A 330 -20.62 -7.06 8.45
C PRO A 330 -21.57 -5.97 8.95
N GLY A 331 -21.76 -4.93 8.15
CA GLY A 331 -22.56 -3.75 8.48
C GLY A 331 -23.94 -4.07 9.09
N PRO A 332 -24.56 -3.08 9.76
CA PRO A 332 -25.74 -3.29 10.60
C PRO A 332 -26.92 -3.94 9.82
N PRO A 333 -27.77 -4.73 10.51
CA PRO A 333 -28.92 -5.37 9.89
C PRO A 333 -29.87 -4.31 9.28
N CYS A 334 -30.04 -4.40 7.96
CA CYS A 334 -30.82 -3.45 7.16
C CYS A 334 -32.33 -3.78 7.20
N ASP A 335 -33.17 -2.76 7.40
CA ASP A 335 -34.64 -2.83 7.35
C ASP A 335 -35.11 -3.37 5.97
N PRO A 336 -36.04 -4.36 5.91
CA PRO A 336 -36.61 -4.85 4.65
C PRO A 336 -37.11 -3.76 3.69
N ALA A 337 -37.66 -2.66 4.21
CA ALA A 337 -38.13 -1.54 3.39
C ALA A 337 -36.97 -0.76 2.75
N LEU A 338 -35.88 -0.55 3.50
CA LEU A 338 -34.66 0.10 3.00
C LEU A 338 -33.98 -0.77 1.94
N ARG A 339 -33.93 -2.09 2.14
CA ARG A 339 -33.41 -3.04 1.15
C ARG A 339 -34.20 -2.98 -0.16
N ALA A 340 -35.54 -2.94 -0.10
CA ALA A 340 -36.37 -2.81 -1.31
C ALA A 340 -36.13 -1.49 -2.05
N ARG A 341 -35.92 -0.38 -1.32
CA ARG A 341 -35.60 0.93 -1.89
C ARG A 341 -34.22 0.96 -2.56
N ILE A 342 -33.21 0.36 -1.92
CA ILE A 342 -31.87 0.20 -2.50
C ILE A 342 -31.95 -0.59 -3.81
N GLU A 343 -32.67 -1.71 -3.85
CA GLU A 343 -32.85 -2.52 -5.07
C GLU A 343 -33.62 -1.80 -6.19
N ALA A 344 -34.60 -0.97 -5.83
CA ALA A 344 -35.31 -0.14 -6.80
C ALA A 344 -34.38 0.93 -7.40
N LEU A 345 -33.56 1.58 -6.57
CA LEU A 345 -32.59 2.58 -7.02
C LEU A 345 -31.46 1.95 -7.86
N PHE A 346 -31.00 0.74 -7.53
CA PHE A 346 -30.04 0.00 -8.38
C PHE A 346 -30.60 -0.29 -9.78
N ARG A 347 -31.86 -0.72 -9.87
CA ARG A 347 -32.52 -0.94 -11.17
C ARG A 347 -32.70 0.36 -11.95
N ALA A 348 -33.09 1.43 -11.26
CA ALA A 348 -33.28 2.72 -11.89
C ALA A 348 -31.97 3.37 -12.34
N ALA A 349 -30.89 3.21 -11.56
CA ALA A 349 -29.56 3.72 -11.87
C ALA A 349 -28.89 3.01 -13.06
N ARG A 350 -29.33 1.79 -13.42
CA ARG A 350 -28.93 1.15 -14.68
C ARG A 350 -29.48 1.86 -15.92
N ALA A 351 -30.70 2.38 -15.83
CA ALA A 351 -31.37 3.07 -16.95
C ALA A 351 -31.05 4.58 -16.99
N ASP A 352 -30.82 5.20 -15.83
CA ASP A 352 -30.57 6.62 -15.69
C ASP A 352 -29.42 6.88 -14.71
N ARG A 353 -28.29 7.32 -15.23
CA ARG A 353 -27.07 7.61 -14.44
C ARG A 353 -27.30 8.67 -13.37
N ARG A 354 -28.25 9.59 -13.53
CA ARG A 354 -28.56 10.63 -12.52
C ARG A 354 -29.07 10.01 -11.21
N ARG A 355 -29.73 8.86 -11.27
CA ARG A 355 -30.23 8.13 -10.09
C ARG A 355 -29.13 7.40 -9.33
N ALA A 356 -27.94 7.27 -9.90
CA ALA A 356 -26.78 6.76 -9.18
C ALA A 356 -26.35 7.72 -8.05
N TYR A 357 -26.62 9.02 -8.18
CA TYR A 357 -26.40 10.00 -7.12
C TYR A 357 -27.32 9.75 -5.92
N GLU A 358 -28.62 9.60 -6.17
CA GLU A 358 -29.61 9.28 -5.12
C GLU A 358 -29.28 7.96 -4.41
N LEU A 359 -28.84 6.96 -5.18
CA LEU A 359 -28.38 5.68 -4.65
C LEU A 359 -27.14 5.84 -3.76
N LYS A 360 -26.14 6.62 -4.21
CA LYS A 360 -24.92 6.87 -3.42
C LYS A 360 -25.24 7.62 -2.13
N ALA A 361 -26.02 8.70 -2.20
CA ALA A 361 -26.42 9.48 -1.04
C ALA A 361 -27.14 8.62 0.01
N LEU A 362 -28.06 7.75 -0.44
CA LEU A 362 -28.78 6.83 0.44
C LEU A 362 -27.86 5.75 1.05
N LEU A 363 -26.90 5.21 0.27
CA LEU A 363 -25.93 4.24 0.79
C LEU A 363 -24.98 4.86 1.81
N ASP A 364 -24.55 6.11 1.60
CA ASP A 364 -23.69 6.85 2.51
C ASP A 364 -24.45 7.26 3.79
N GLU A 365 -25.69 7.75 3.67
CA GLU A 365 -26.57 8.11 4.81
C GLU A 365 -26.75 6.95 5.78
N HIS A 366 -26.87 5.72 5.26
CA HIS A 366 -27.07 4.52 6.07
C HIS A 366 -25.78 3.75 6.39
N GLY A 367 -24.60 4.23 5.96
CA GLY A 367 -23.32 3.54 6.17
C GLY A 367 -23.22 2.18 5.46
N LEU A 368 -24.02 1.96 4.41
CA LEU A 368 -24.13 0.70 3.67
C LEU A 368 -23.28 0.67 2.39
N PHE A 369 -22.59 1.76 2.06
CA PHE A 369 -21.78 1.86 0.85
C PHE A 369 -20.75 0.74 0.75
N ARG A 370 -20.00 0.46 1.83
CA ARG A 370 -19.01 -0.64 1.89
C ARG A 370 -19.59 -2.01 1.50
N ALA A 371 -20.83 -2.30 1.90
CA ALA A 371 -21.49 -3.57 1.61
C ALA A 371 -22.04 -3.68 0.18
N HIS A 372 -22.24 -2.54 -0.50
CA HIS A 372 -22.80 -2.47 -1.85
C HIS A 372 -21.83 -1.88 -2.86
N GLU A 373 -20.57 -1.66 -2.47
CA GLU A 373 -19.54 -0.95 -3.22
C GLU A 373 -19.35 -1.59 -4.59
N ASP A 374 -19.09 -2.91 -4.65
CA ASP A 374 -18.86 -3.59 -5.92
C ASP A 374 -20.06 -3.49 -6.87
N ARG A 375 -21.29 -3.68 -6.37
CA ARG A 375 -22.51 -3.53 -7.18
C ARG A 375 -22.72 -2.11 -7.66
N PHE A 376 -22.34 -1.11 -6.86
CA PHE A 376 -22.43 0.29 -7.22
C PHE A 376 -21.41 0.66 -8.29
N LEU A 377 -20.16 0.22 -8.15
CA LEU A 377 -19.10 0.43 -9.13
C LEU A 377 -19.42 -0.22 -10.48
N ASP A 378 -20.10 -1.37 -10.49
CA ASP A 378 -20.55 -2.05 -11.71
C ASP A 378 -21.56 -1.25 -12.53
N LEU A 379 -22.26 -0.26 -11.96
CA LEU A 379 -23.16 0.63 -12.72
C LEU A 379 -22.38 1.51 -13.72
N PHE A 380 -21.08 1.66 -13.54
CA PHE A 380 -20.23 2.55 -14.33
C PHE A 380 -19.20 1.80 -15.20
N SER A 381 -19.11 0.47 -15.11
CA SER A 381 -18.16 -0.32 -15.90
C SER A 381 -18.67 -0.59 -17.32
N ARG A 382 -17.75 -0.65 -18.31
CA ARG A 382 -18.06 -0.89 -19.73
C ARG A 382 -18.77 -2.22 -20.00
N GLU A 383 -18.61 -3.23 -19.14
CA GLU A 383 -19.29 -4.52 -19.27
C GLU A 383 -20.81 -4.43 -19.03
N ALA A 384 -21.29 -3.47 -18.24
CA ALA A 384 -22.72 -3.25 -18.05
C ALA A 384 -23.39 -2.75 -19.33
N ALA A 385 -22.70 -1.90 -20.10
CA ALA A 385 -23.19 -1.40 -21.40
C ALA A 385 -23.28 -2.49 -22.48
N ALA A 386 -22.46 -3.54 -22.39
CA ALA A 386 -22.47 -4.65 -23.34
C ALA A 386 -23.63 -5.64 -23.12
N ARG A 387 -24.14 -5.76 -21.89
CA ARG A 387 -25.30 -6.64 -21.57
C ARG A 387 -26.64 -6.05 -22.01
N ASP A 388 -26.73 -4.75 -22.26
CA ASP A 388 -27.97 -4.09 -22.72
C ASP A 388 -28.26 -4.33 -24.21
N LEU A 389 -27.26 -4.73 -25.01
CA LEU A 389 -27.45 -5.02 -26.44
C LEU A 389 -27.85 -6.47 -26.75
N SER A 390 -27.99 -7.36 -25.75
CA SER A 390 -28.27 -8.79 -25.98
C SER A 390 -29.55 -9.33 -25.34
N ALA A 391 -30.48 -8.49 -24.88
CA ALA A 391 -31.79 -8.95 -24.41
C ALA A 391 -32.82 -8.93 -25.57
N PRO A 392 -33.43 -10.06 -25.97
CA PRO A 392 -34.44 -10.06 -27.01
C PRO A 392 -35.75 -9.46 -26.48
N ALA A 393 -36.29 -8.49 -27.21
CA ALA A 393 -37.65 -7.99 -27.06
C ALA A 393 -38.61 -8.96 -27.75
N ASP A 394 -39.34 -9.77 -26.98
CA ASP A 394 -40.63 -10.33 -27.40
C ASP A 394 -41.35 -10.99 -26.22
N ALA A 395 -42.40 -10.32 -25.73
CA ALA A 395 -43.53 -10.94 -25.04
C ALA A 395 -44.69 -9.93 -24.96
N ALA A 396 -45.35 -9.70 -26.09
CA ALA A 396 -46.68 -9.10 -26.13
C ALA A 396 -47.67 -10.10 -26.77
N GLY A 397 -48.54 -10.64 -25.93
CA GLY A 397 -49.90 -11.07 -26.30
C GLY A 397 -50.08 -12.40 -27.02
N HIS A 398 -50.57 -13.41 -26.28
CA HIS A 398 -51.71 -14.20 -26.75
C HIS A 398 -52.43 -14.84 -25.57
N ASP A 399 -53.63 -14.33 -25.27
CA ASP A 399 -54.69 -15.07 -24.58
C ASP A 399 -55.25 -16.12 -25.55
N ALA A 400 -55.41 -17.37 -25.09
CA ALA A 400 -56.47 -18.27 -25.54
C ALA A 400 -56.59 -19.46 -24.59
N ASP A 401 -57.83 -19.66 -24.16
CA ASP A 401 -58.46 -20.83 -23.55
C ASP A 401 -57.90 -22.19 -23.98
N GLU A 402 -57.81 -23.13 -23.04
CA GLU A 402 -58.53 -24.41 -23.15
C GLU A 402 -58.48 -25.21 -21.83
N GLU A 403 -59.65 -25.75 -21.50
CA GLU A 403 -60.00 -26.54 -20.33
C GLU A 403 -59.41 -27.97 -20.38
N ASP A 404 -59.42 -28.57 -19.19
CA ASP A 404 -59.75 -29.98 -18.91
C ASP A 404 -58.68 -31.09 -18.85
N GLU A 405 -58.81 -31.77 -17.70
CA GLU A 405 -58.75 -33.21 -17.43
C GLU A 405 -57.42 -33.97 -17.24
N GLU A 406 -57.31 -34.42 -15.98
CA GLU A 406 -56.99 -35.79 -15.53
C GLU A 406 -55.54 -36.32 -15.48
N ARG A 407 -55.16 -36.67 -14.22
CA ARG A 407 -54.52 -37.94 -13.78
C ARG A 407 -53.23 -38.37 -14.52
N THR A 408 -52.10 -38.63 -13.88
CA THR A 408 -51.86 -39.49 -12.71
C THR A 408 -50.36 -39.41 -12.38
N ASP A 409 -50.01 -39.42 -11.09
CA ASP A 409 -48.66 -39.71 -10.54
C ASP A 409 -48.13 -41.12 -10.95
N PRO A 410 -46.86 -41.50 -10.66
CA PRO A 410 -45.76 -40.72 -10.06
C PRO A 410 -44.46 -40.65 -10.89
#